data_AF-A0A7S0HKL3-F1
#
_entry.id   AF-A0A7S0HKL3-F1
#
_cell.length_a   1.000
_cell.length_b   1.000
_cell.length_c   1.000
_cell.angle_alpha   90.00
_cell.angle_beta   90.00
_cell.angle_gamma   90.00
#
_symmetry.space_group_name_H-M   'P 1'
#
loop_
_entity.id
_entity.type
_entity.pdbx_description
1 polymer ?
#
loop_
_entity_poly.entity_id
_entity_poly.type
_entity_poly.pdbx_seq_one_letter_code
_entity_poly.pdbx_strand_id
1 'polypeptide(L)'
;TRLLACSPEELLTYKGMDIGPTFVHPNYRHNPINGDVSASYNKPASVMHFSRESNFTEDYLLFIDADMLLVRDLDPIALGAKPGTVVSEEVGYMIGSRNAMAKNFLTPEAVPLAKPVGWYHVFHRSDILRIAPLWLEFCGK
;
A
#
# COMPACT_ATOMS: atom_id res chain seq x y z
N THR A 1 4.85 -3.02 12.42
CA THR A 1 5.72 -1.85 12.21
C THR A 1 4.92 -0.72 11.61
N ARG A 2 5.05 0.49 12.16
CA ARG A 2 4.44 1.71 11.60
C ARG A 2 5.28 2.20 10.43
N LEU A 3 4.65 2.66 9.36
CA LEU A 3 5.34 3.28 8.23
C LEU A 3 5.11 4.79 8.32
N LEU A 4 6.21 5.55 8.46
CA LEU A 4 6.15 6.99 8.69
C LEU A 4 6.84 7.73 7.54
N ALA A 5 6.04 8.42 6.74
CA ALA A 5 6.55 9.38 5.75
C ALA A 5 6.88 10.69 6.47
N CYS A 6 8.17 11.01 6.58
CA CYS A 6 8.61 12.18 7.35
C CYS A 6 9.98 12.65 6.85
N SER A 7 10.14 13.96 6.65
CA SER A 7 11.45 14.52 6.33
C SER A 7 12.37 14.48 7.57
N PRO A 8 13.71 14.52 7.38
CA PRO A 8 14.64 14.62 8.51
C PRO A 8 14.34 15.80 9.45
N GLU A 9 13.89 16.92 8.90
CA GLU A 9 13.56 18.14 9.65
C GLU A 9 12.26 17.97 10.45
N GLU A 10 11.23 17.37 9.85
CA GLU A 10 9.95 17.08 10.52
C GLU A 10 10.16 16.08 11.66
N LEU A 11 11.05 15.10 11.47
CA LEU A 11 11.32 14.03 12.42
C LEU A 11 11.86 14.55 13.76
N LEU A 12 12.61 15.66 13.75
CA LEU A 12 13.16 16.30 14.96
C LEU A 12 12.07 16.72 15.97
N THR A 13 10.87 17.00 15.49
CA THR A 13 9.74 17.47 16.32
C THR A 13 8.58 16.47 16.38
N TYR A 14 8.70 15.33 15.69
CA TYR A 14 7.66 14.33 15.61
C TYR A 14 7.49 13.61 16.96
N LYS A 15 6.24 13.57 17.45
CA LYS A 15 5.88 12.91 18.72
C LYS A 15 5.34 11.51 18.45
N GLY A 16 5.56 10.57 19.38
CA GLY A 16 5.02 9.21 19.28
C GLY A 16 5.93 8.22 18.54
N MET A 17 7.25 8.46 18.50
CA MET A 17 8.22 7.46 18.04
C MET A 17 8.34 6.26 18.99
N ASP A 18 7.92 6.44 20.24
CA ASP A 18 7.91 5.46 21.33
C ASP A 18 6.71 4.50 21.30
N ILE A 19 5.69 4.77 20.47
CA ILE A 19 4.47 3.94 20.34
C ILE A 19 4.80 2.52 19.84
N GLY A 20 5.91 2.34 19.14
CA GLY A 20 6.38 1.04 18.69
C GLY A 20 7.33 1.12 17.49
N PRO A 21 7.74 -0.04 16.95
CA PRO A 21 8.65 -0.11 15.81
C PRO A 21 8.14 0.73 14.65
N THR A 22 8.95 1.70 14.22
CA THR A 22 8.60 2.66 13.18
C THR A 22 9.68 2.63 12.10
N PHE A 23 9.26 2.38 10.86
CA PHE A 23 10.08 2.49 9.67
C PHE A 23 9.85 3.87 9.06
N VAL A 24 10.87 4.72 9.09
CA VAL A 24 10.81 6.09 8.57
C VAL A 24 11.32 6.09 7.13
N HIS A 25 10.61 6.77 6.24
CA HIS A 25 11.03 6.96 4.85
C HIS A 25 10.78 8.41 4.41
N PRO A 26 11.38 8.86 3.29
CA PRO A 26 11.20 10.22 2.78
C PRO A 26 9.73 10.57 2.56
N ASN A 27 9.39 11.84 2.72
CA ASN A 27 8.03 12.34 2.48
C ASN A 27 7.80 12.54 0.96
N TYR A 28 6.79 11.86 0.41
CA TYR A 28 6.39 11.89 -1.00
C TYR A 28 5.18 12.80 -1.26
N ARG A 29 4.81 13.68 -0.31
CA ARG A 29 3.75 14.69 -0.55
C ARG A 29 3.99 15.47 -1.84
N HIS A 30 5.24 15.83 -2.10
CA HIS A 30 5.68 16.37 -3.37
C HIS A 30 6.23 15.21 -4.20
N ASN A 31 5.44 14.71 -5.14
CA ASN A 31 5.80 13.51 -5.90
C ASN A 31 6.93 13.84 -6.89
N PRO A 32 8.12 13.21 -6.76
CA PRO A 32 9.25 13.49 -7.64
C PRO A 32 9.06 12.97 -9.08
N ILE A 33 8.08 12.09 -9.33
CA ILE A 33 7.87 11.46 -10.64
C ILE A 33 7.09 12.41 -11.58
N ASN A 34 6.05 13.05 -11.06
CA ASN A 34 5.11 13.83 -11.87
C ASN A 34 4.92 15.28 -11.38
N GLY A 35 5.55 15.66 -10.26
CA GLY A 35 5.44 17.01 -9.69
C GLY A 35 4.12 17.30 -8.97
N ASP A 36 3.22 16.32 -8.84
CA ASP A 36 1.96 16.51 -8.13
C ASP A 36 2.17 16.66 -6.61
N VAL A 37 1.23 17.35 -5.96
CA VAL A 37 1.28 17.65 -4.53
C VAL A 37 0.11 16.98 -3.82
N SER A 38 0.32 15.73 -3.41
CA SER A 38 -0.65 14.97 -2.63
C SER A 38 0.03 14.07 -1.61
N ALA A 39 -0.46 14.11 -0.37
CA ALA A 39 -0.01 13.18 0.67
C ALA A 39 -0.40 11.72 0.37
N SER A 40 -1.31 11.47 -0.57
CA SER A 40 -1.73 10.10 -0.94
C SER A 40 -0.58 9.26 -1.51
N TYR A 41 0.45 9.89 -2.09
CA TYR A 41 1.65 9.21 -2.59
C TYR A 41 2.49 8.58 -1.47
N ASN A 42 2.32 9.01 -0.22
CA ASN A 42 3.03 8.42 0.90
C ASN A 42 2.68 6.96 1.14
N LYS A 43 1.45 6.51 0.86
CA LYS A 43 1.06 5.10 1.03
C LYS A 43 1.83 4.17 0.07
N PRO A 44 1.79 4.33 -1.26
CA PRO A 44 2.59 3.49 -2.16
C PRO A 44 4.09 3.64 -1.93
N ALA A 45 4.58 4.84 -1.60
CA ALA A 45 6.00 5.05 -1.24
C ALA A 45 6.40 4.31 0.04
N SER A 46 5.56 4.33 1.09
CA SER A 46 5.77 3.58 2.33
C SER A 46 5.97 2.10 2.05
N VAL A 47 5.07 1.51 1.26
CA VAL A 47 5.12 0.09 0.89
C VAL A 47 6.37 -0.21 0.06
N MET A 48 6.73 0.65 -0.88
CA MET A 48 7.94 0.52 -1.69
C MET A 48 9.23 0.55 -0.85
N HIS A 49 9.41 1.56 0.00
CA HIS A 49 10.60 1.68 0.85
C HIS A 49 10.67 0.54 1.86
N PHE A 50 9.57 0.26 2.57
CA PHE A 50 9.53 -0.82 3.54
C PHE A 50 9.88 -2.16 2.92
N SER A 51 9.29 -2.49 1.76
CA SER A 51 9.54 -3.77 1.09
C SER A 51 10.99 -3.92 0.59
N ARG A 52 11.68 -2.82 0.28
CA ARG A 52 13.07 -2.84 -0.20
C ARG A 52 14.11 -2.81 0.93
N GLU A 53 13.81 -2.15 2.04
CA GLU A 53 14.83 -1.73 3.01
C GLU A 53 14.69 -2.39 4.39
N SER A 54 13.51 -2.91 4.74
CA SER A 54 13.24 -3.40 6.11
C SER A 54 13.75 -4.82 6.43
N ASN A 55 14.28 -5.55 5.43
CA ASN A 55 14.78 -6.94 5.57
C ASN A 55 13.79 -7.90 6.29
N PHE A 56 12.49 -7.68 6.14
CA PHE A 56 11.45 -8.54 6.72
C PHE A 56 11.53 -9.97 6.16
N THR A 57 11.13 -10.96 6.96
CA THR A 57 11.28 -12.39 6.62
C THR A 57 9.96 -13.15 6.57
N GLU A 58 8.89 -12.53 7.04
CA GLU A 58 7.54 -13.05 7.10
C GLU A 58 7.00 -13.35 5.71
N ASP A 59 6.30 -14.47 5.55
CA ASP A 59 5.74 -14.90 4.27
C ASP A 59 4.49 -14.11 3.89
N TYR A 60 3.77 -13.56 4.86
CA TYR A 60 2.57 -12.76 4.66
C TYR A 60 2.68 -11.40 5.33
N LEU A 61 2.24 -10.36 4.63
CA LEU A 61 2.22 -8.98 5.12
C LEU A 61 0.82 -8.43 5.06
N LEU A 62 0.35 -7.90 6.19
CA LEU A 62 -0.88 -7.13 6.29
C LEU A 62 -0.54 -5.63 6.28
N PHE A 63 -0.97 -4.93 5.24
CA PHE A 63 -1.00 -3.47 5.23
C PHE A 63 -2.41 -2.99 5.57
N ILE A 64 -2.51 -2.11 6.55
CA ILE A 64 -3.75 -1.48 7.03
C ILE A 64 -3.50 0.00 7.25
N ASP A 65 -4.56 0.79 7.20
CA ASP A 65 -4.51 2.20 7.55
C ASP A 65 -4.42 2.40 9.07
N ALA A 66 -3.86 3.54 9.49
CA ALA A 66 -3.53 3.82 10.89
C ALA A 66 -4.77 3.99 11.79
N ASP A 67 -5.95 4.16 11.20
CA ASP A 67 -7.25 4.28 11.86
C ASP A 67 -8.04 2.96 11.87
N MET A 68 -7.44 1.85 11.44
CA MET A 68 -8.04 0.52 11.52
C MET A 68 -7.71 -0.19 12.83
N LEU A 69 -8.70 -0.90 13.38
CA LEU A 69 -8.55 -1.72 14.59
C LEU A 69 -8.64 -3.21 14.25
N LEU A 70 -7.69 -4.00 14.76
CA LEU A 70 -7.75 -5.46 14.73
C LEU A 70 -8.55 -5.94 15.95
N VAL A 71 -9.77 -6.43 15.71
CA VAL A 71 -10.70 -6.85 16.78
C VAL A 71 -10.74 -8.37 17.00
N ARG A 72 -10.05 -9.13 16.16
CA ARG A 72 -9.99 -10.60 16.19
C ARG A 72 -8.71 -11.08 15.52
N ASP A 73 -8.36 -12.33 15.79
CA ASP A 73 -7.23 -12.98 15.14
C ASP A 73 -7.45 -13.05 13.63
N LEU A 74 -6.35 -12.91 12.88
CA LEU A 74 -6.32 -12.91 11.44
C LEU A 74 -5.43 -14.04 10.95
N ASP A 75 -6.03 -15.00 10.27
CA ASP A 75 -5.31 -16.04 9.54
C ASP A 75 -5.29 -15.69 8.04
N PRO A 76 -4.12 -15.31 7.49
CA PRO A 76 -4.02 -14.91 6.09
C PRO A 76 -4.36 -16.06 5.13
N ILE A 77 -4.07 -17.31 5.51
CA ILE A 77 -4.33 -18.50 4.69
C ILE A 77 -5.82 -18.80 4.68
N ALA A 78 -6.48 -18.77 5.85
CA ALA A 78 -7.93 -18.95 5.93
C ALA A 78 -8.71 -17.84 5.21
N LEU A 79 -8.15 -16.63 5.12
CA LEU A 79 -8.66 -15.53 4.30
C LEU A 79 -8.44 -15.72 2.78
N GLY A 80 -7.62 -16.69 2.38
CA GLY A 80 -7.36 -17.03 0.98
C GLY A 80 -6.08 -16.42 0.39
N ALA A 81 -5.22 -15.80 1.19
CA ALA A 81 -3.96 -15.24 0.71
C ALA A 81 -2.98 -16.36 0.35
N LYS A 82 -2.38 -16.26 -0.84
CA LYS A 82 -1.40 -17.21 -1.36
C LYS A 82 -0.56 -16.53 -2.45
N PRO A 83 0.60 -17.07 -2.84
CA PRO A 83 1.38 -16.50 -3.94
C PRO A 83 0.52 -16.26 -5.19
N GLY A 84 0.60 -15.05 -5.73
CA GLY A 84 -0.21 -14.59 -6.87
C GLY A 84 -1.66 -14.22 -6.52
N THR A 85 -2.06 -14.20 -5.25
CA THR A 85 -3.43 -13.83 -4.82
C THR A 85 -3.36 -12.94 -3.58
N VAL A 86 -3.66 -11.66 -3.78
CA VAL A 86 -3.77 -10.67 -2.71
C VAL A 86 -5.20 -10.69 -2.16
N VAL A 87 -5.33 -10.75 -0.83
CA VAL A 87 -6.63 -10.55 -0.18
C VAL A 87 -6.79 -9.07 0.15
N SER A 88 -7.95 -8.51 -0.12
CA SER A 88 -8.29 -7.13 0.23
C SER A 88 -9.78 -7.03 0.55
N GLU A 89 -10.17 -5.92 1.15
CA GLU A 89 -11.58 -5.59 1.33
C GLU A 89 -12.27 -5.41 -0.03
N GLU A 90 -13.48 -5.97 -0.17
CA GLU A 90 -14.37 -5.62 -1.28
C GLU A 90 -15.11 -4.32 -0.95
N VAL A 91 -14.83 -3.27 -1.72
CA VAL A 91 -15.41 -1.94 -1.50
C VAL A 91 -16.55 -1.71 -2.48
N GLY A 92 -17.67 -2.41 -2.27
CA GLY A 92 -18.78 -2.48 -3.22
C GLY A 92 -19.43 -1.15 -3.61
N TYR A 93 -19.24 -0.09 -2.81
CA TYR A 93 -19.74 1.25 -3.12
C TYR A 93 -18.87 2.04 -4.11
N MET A 94 -17.62 1.62 -4.37
CA MET A 94 -16.75 2.32 -5.31
C MET A 94 -17.15 2.02 -6.76
N ILE A 95 -17.29 3.09 -7.54
CA ILE A 95 -17.64 3.05 -8.96
C ILE A 95 -16.38 3.42 -9.75
N GLY A 96 -16.05 2.65 -10.80
CA GLY A 96 -14.90 2.93 -11.67
C GLY A 96 -14.31 1.68 -12.32
N SER A 97 -14.37 0.54 -11.65
CA SER A 97 -13.89 -0.76 -12.15
C SER A 97 -14.88 -1.43 -13.12
N ARG A 98 -16.17 -1.11 -13.02
CA ARG A 98 -17.25 -1.72 -13.83
C ARG A 98 -17.80 -0.81 -14.94
N ASN A 99 -17.28 0.41 -15.07
CA ASN A 99 -17.69 1.36 -16.11
C ASN A 99 -16.52 1.61 -17.10
N ALA A 100 -16.66 2.58 -18.00
CA ALA A 100 -15.62 2.89 -18.97
C ALA A 100 -14.36 3.54 -18.37
N MET A 101 -14.37 3.95 -17.09
CA MET A 101 -13.26 4.67 -16.45
C MET A 101 -11.99 3.84 -16.38
N ALA A 102 -12.09 2.55 -16.03
CA ALA A 102 -10.94 1.65 -15.97
C ALA A 102 -10.14 1.60 -17.29
N LYS A 103 -10.80 1.79 -18.44
CA LYS A 103 -10.16 1.78 -19.77
C LYS A 103 -9.23 2.98 -20.00
N ASN A 104 -9.35 4.04 -19.20
CA ASN A 104 -8.48 5.20 -19.29
C ASN A 104 -7.14 4.98 -18.58
N PHE A 105 -7.05 3.97 -17.68
CA PHE A 105 -5.90 3.76 -16.80
C PHE A 105 -5.26 2.37 -16.96
N LEU A 106 -5.98 1.41 -17.53
CA LEU A 106 -5.56 0.01 -17.63
C LEU A 106 -5.53 -0.46 -19.09
N THR A 107 -4.66 -1.44 -19.39
CA THR A 107 -4.67 -2.12 -20.69
C THR A 107 -5.96 -2.92 -20.88
N PRO A 108 -6.39 -3.21 -22.12
CA PRO A 108 -7.61 -3.98 -22.39
C PRO A 108 -7.69 -5.32 -21.63
N GLU A 109 -6.54 -5.99 -21.46
CA GLU A 109 -6.43 -7.27 -20.75
C GLU A 109 -6.57 -7.12 -19.23
N ALA A 110 -6.19 -5.95 -18.68
CA ALA A 110 -6.25 -5.67 -17.24
C ALA A 110 -7.62 -5.13 -16.79
N VAL A 111 -8.39 -4.48 -17.68
CA VAL A 111 -9.74 -3.98 -17.39
C VAL A 111 -10.67 -5.03 -16.76
N PRO A 112 -10.83 -6.27 -17.30
CA PRO A 112 -11.72 -7.27 -16.69
C PRO A 112 -11.22 -7.78 -15.32
N LEU A 113 -9.95 -7.56 -15.00
CA LEU A 113 -9.33 -7.96 -13.73
C LEU A 113 -9.50 -6.90 -12.64
N ALA A 114 -9.87 -5.67 -12.98
CA ALA A 114 -10.06 -4.60 -12.02
C ALA A 114 -11.18 -4.94 -11.02
N LYS A 115 -10.89 -4.80 -9.73
CA LYS A 115 -11.84 -5.00 -8.62
C LYS A 115 -11.90 -3.75 -7.75
N PRO A 116 -13.07 -3.37 -7.20
CA PRO A 116 -13.15 -2.31 -6.22
C PRO A 116 -12.59 -2.82 -4.89
N VAL A 117 -11.33 -2.51 -4.61
CA VAL A 117 -10.59 -2.96 -3.41
C VAL A 117 -10.09 -1.77 -2.62
N GLY A 118 -9.77 -1.95 -1.33
CA GLY A 118 -9.42 -0.82 -0.47
C GLY A 118 -8.64 -1.15 0.79
N TRP A 119 -9.21 -0.79 1.93
CA TRP A 119 -8.55 -0.34 3.16
C TRP A 119 -7.45 -1.25 3.73
N TYR A 120 -7.55 -2.56 3.53
CA TYR A 120 -6.48 -3.51 3.89
C TYR A 120 -6.05 -4.38 2.73
N HIS A 121 -4.80 -4.85 2.79
CA HIS A 121 -4.26 -5.81 1.85
C HIS A 121 -3.39 -6.84 2.58
N VAL A 122 -3.61 -8.12 2.29
CA VAL A 122 -2.74 -9.23 2.69
C VAL A 122 -2.00 -9.73 1.46
N PHE A 123 -0.69 -9.53 1.44
CA PHE A 123 0.18 -9.99 0.37
C PHE A 123 0.99 -11.19 0.81
N HIS A 124 1.26 -12.11 -0.11
CA HIS A 124 2.42 -12.98 0.04
C HIS A 124 3.70 -12.17 -0.25
N ARG A 125 4.81 -12.47 0.43
CA ARG A 125 6.09 -11.76 0.31
C ARG A 125 6.58 -11.66 -1.13
N SER A 126 6.49 -12.73 -1.91
CA SER A 126 6.89 -12.72 -3.33
C SER A 126 6.14 -11.67 -4.14
N ASP A 127 4.88 -11.42 -3.82
CA ASP A 127 4.00 -10.56 -4.58
C ASP A 127 4.28 -9.10 -4.25
N ILE A 128 4.44 -8.78 -2.96
CA ILE A 128 4.72 -7.39 -2.56
C ILE A 128 6.09 -6.92 -3.05
N LEU A 129 7.11 -7.79 -3.01
CA LEU A 129 8.44 -7.46 -3.55
C LEU A 129 8.41 -7.14 -5.04
N ARG A 130 7.46 -7.74 -5.78
CA ARG A 130 7.26 -7.46 -7.21
C ARG A 130 6.41 -6.20 -7.46
N ILE A 131 5.32 -6.02 -6.70
CA ILE A 131 4.31 -4.98 -6.97
C ILE A 131 4.71 -3.63 -6.37
N ALA A 132 5.30 -3.59 -5.18
CA ALA A 132 5.60 -2.35 -4.48
C ALA A 132 6.49 -1.38 -5.27
N PRO A 133 7.54 -1.83 -6.00
CA PRO A 133 8.29 -0.99 -6.93
C PRO A 133 7.48 -0.27 -8.00
N LEU A 134 6.39 -0.90 -8.45
CA LEU A 134 5.59 -0.44 -9.59
C LEU A 134 4.41 0.42 -9.15
N TRP A 135 3.98 0.28 -7.89
CA TRP A 135 2.77 0.95 -7.39
C TRP A 135 2.87 2.48 -7.53
N LEU A 136 3.97 3.07 -7.08
CA LEU A 136 4.16 4.52 -7.17
C LEU A 136 4.21 5.00 -8.64
N GLU A 137 4.83 4.22 -9.54
CA GLU A 137 4.89 4.53 -10.97
C GLU A 137 3.49 4.55 -11.60
N PHE A 138 2.64 3.56 -11.29
CA PHE A 138 1.26 3.50 -11.80
C PHE A 138 0.33 4.55 -11.18
N CYS A 139 0.62 5.05 -9.98
CA CYS A 139 -0.10 6.18 -9.39
C CYS A 139 0.38 7.55 -9.91
N GLY A 140 1.59 7.62 -10.46
CA GLY A 140 2.21 8.85 -10.93
C GLY A 140 1.91 9.23 -12.39
N LYS A 141 1.38 8.29 -13.18
CA LYS A 141 0.96 8.52 -14.57
C LYS A 141 -0.46 9.09 -14.62
#